data_AF-A0A9W8N8I5-F1
#
_entry.id   AF-A0A9W8N8I5-F1
#
_cell.length_a   1.000
_cell.length_b   1.000
_cell.length_c   1.000
_cell.angle_alpha   90.00
_cell.angle_beta   90.00
_cell.angle_gamma   90.00
#
_symmetry.space_group_name_H-M   'P 1'
#
loop_
_entity.id
_entity.type
_entity.pdbx_description
1 polymer ?
#
loop_
_entity_poly.entity_id
_entity_poly.type
_entity_poly.pdbx_seq_one_letter_code
_entity_poly.pdbx_strand_id
1 'polypeptide(L)'
;MEDHNPIPKRPIPEYWQMGSANFNNRMNHHDGIEALWETKWRDPCSKGLYPFHDGSLEDFKPIFRELIDLKINDGTSEEYTQKFLPTATALEAKGDALMRAADKESREKANELYLRAACVLRIARFPYVFSFARHPKYPEAKLSGVDPTEGGLHEGR
;
A
#
# COMPACT_ATOMS: atom_id res chain seq x y z
N MET A 1 -15.62 45.09 38.81
CA MET A 1 -14.31 44.54 38.42
C MET A 1 -14.50 43.04 38.42
N GLU A 2 -14.71 42.47 37.25
CA GLU A 2 -14.93 41.03 37.10
C GLU A 2 -13.59 40.31 37.20
N ASP A 3 -13.43 39.51 38.25
CA ASP A 3 -12.24 38.68 38.45
C ASP A 3 -12.20 37.59 37.38
N HIS A 4 -11.41 37.82 36.34
CA HIS A 4 -11.04 36.79 35.37
C HIS A 4 -10.16 35.74 36.05
N ASN A 5 -10.78 34.70 36.57
CA ASN A 5 -10.09 33.51 37.03
C ASN A 5 -9.44 32.83 35.80
N PRO A 6 -8.10 32.71 35.72
CA PRO A 6 -7.44 32.12 34.56
C PRO A 6 -7.79 30.64 34.45
N ILE A 7 -8.15 30.20 33.24
CA ILE A 7 -8.44 28.79 32.93
C ILE A 7 -7.16 27.98 33.26
N PRO A 8 -7.23 26.96 34.13
CA PRO A 8 -6.07 26.17 34.46
C PRO A 8 -5.56 25.46 33.19
N LYS A 9 -4.33 25.78 32.78
CA LYS A 9 -3.64 25.05 31.71
C LYS A 9 -3.40 23.62 32.19
N ARG A 10 -4.22 22.67 31.75
CA ARG A 10 -4.00 21.25 32.04
C ARG A 10 -2.65 20.85 31.42
N PRO A 11 -1.77 20.13 32.14
CA PRO A 11 -0.57 19.58 31.54
C PRO A 11 -0.96 18.68 30.37
N ILE A 12 -0.20 18.71 29.28
CA ILE A 12 -0.39 17.81 28.14
C ILE A 12 -0.36 16.39 28.72
N PRO A 13 -1.42 15.57 28.56
CA PRO A 13 -1.44 14.24 29.16
C PRO A 13 -0.27 13.42 28.62
N GLU A 14 0.66 13.09 29.52
CA GLU A 14 1.90 12.37 29.20
C GLU A 14 1.66 10.90 28.84
N TYR A 15 0.44 10.40 29.03
CA TYR A 15 0.12 8.99 28.85
C TYR A 15 -0.60 8.76 27.52
N TRP A 16 0.15 8.23 26.54
CA TRP A 16 -0.48 7.32 25.59
C TRP A 16 -1.11 6.19 26.40
N GLN A 17 -2.43 5.99 26.33
CA GLN A 17 -3.11 4.94 27.11
C GLN A 17 -2.54 3.54 26.86
N MET A 18 -1.95 3.35 25.67
CA MET A 18 -1.29 2.11 25.26
C MET A 18 0.14 1.95 25.82
N GLY A 19 0.76 3.04 26.31
CA GLY A 19 2.15 3.08 26.76
C GLY A 19 3.19 3.10 25.62
N SER A 20 4.34 3.74 25.86
CA SER A 20 5.42 3.89 24.87
C SER A 20 5.99 2.55 24.39
N ALA A 21 5.95 1.51 25.23
CA ALA A 21 6.43 0.17 24.88
C ALA A 21 5.61 -0.45 23.74
N ASN A 22 4.28 -0.34 23.79
CA ASN A 22 3.40 -0.87 22.74
C ASN A 22 3.43 0.00 21.48
N PHE A 23 3.52 1.31 21.64
CA PHE A 23 3.62 2.24 20.50
C PHE A 23 4.87 1.99 19.66
N ASN A 24 6.02 1.74 20.32
CA ASN A 24 7.29 1.47 19.64
C ASN A 24 7.47 0.00 19.26
N ASN A 25 6.50 -0.88 19.57
CA ASN A 25 6.64 -2.30 19.26
C ASN A 25 6.56 -2.53 17.75
N ARG A 26 7.60 -3.15 17.18
CA ARG A 26 7.67 -3.46 15.76
C ARG A 26 7.11 -4.87 15.53
N MET A 27 6.11 -4.99 14.68
CA MET A 27 5.49 -6.28 14.36
C MET A 27 6.36 -7.07 13.37
N ASN A 28 6.39 -8.40 13.51
CA ASN A 28 7.24 -9.31 12.71
C ASN A 28 7.06 -9.12 11.19
N HIS A 29 5.86 -8.80 10.72
CA HIS A 29 5.61 -8.56 9.29
C HIS A 29 6.29 -7.32 8.72
N HIS A 30 6.96 -6.51 9.56
CA HIS A 30 7.81 -5.42 9.11
C HIS A 30 9.24 -5.88 8.78
N ASP A 31 9.60 -7.15 9.01
CA ASP A 31 10.95 -7.72 8.78
C ASP A 31 11.22 -8.13 7.31
N GLY A 32 10.47 -7.56 6.37
CA GLY A 32 10.63 -7.78 4.93
C GLY A 32 9.45 -8.52 4.30
N ILE A 33 9.59 -8.79 3.00
CA ILE A 33 8.49 -9.30 2.19
C ILE A 33 8.14 -10.75 2.52
N GLU A 34 9.13 -11.55 2.92
CA GLU A 34 8.94 -12.92 3.37
C GLU A 34 8.11 -12.98 4.65
N ALA A 35 8.51 -12.21 5.67
CA ALA A 35 7.78 -12.14 6.93
C ALA A 35 6.35 -11.59 6.73
N LEU A 36 6.19 -10.58 5.86
CA LEU A 36 4.88 -10.04 5.49
C LEU A 36 3.99 -11.11 4.84
N TRP A 37 4.54 -11.85 3.86
CA TRP A 37 3.85 -12.90 3.15
C TRP A 37 3.39 -14.00 4.11
N GLU A 38 4.30 -14.59 4.87
CA GLU A 38 3.99 -15.76 5.69
C GLU A 38 3.12 -15.44 6.91
N THR A 39 3.25 -14.25 7.50
CA THR A 39 2.52 -13.93 8.75
C THR A 39 1.23 -13.15 8.55
N LYS A 40 1.11 -12.36 7.47
CA LYS A 40 -0.01 -11.43 7.30
C LYS A 40 -0.74 -11.56 5.99
N TRP A 41 -0.09 -11.91 4.88
CA TRP A 41 -0.69 -11.79 3.55
C TRP A 41 -1.14 -13.10 2.92
N ARG A 42 -0.40 -14.20 3.13
CA ARG A 42 -0.69 -15.51 2.55
C ARG A 42 -2.09 -16.01 2.95
N ASP A 43 -2.42 -15.90 4.23
CA ASP A 43 -3.70 -16.36 4.77
C ASP A 43 -4.90 -15.54 4.29
N PRO A 44 -4.89 -14.18 4.36
CA PRO A 44 -5.93 -13.36 3.75
C PRO A 44 -6.07 -13.56 2.24
N CYS A 45 -4.95 -13.72 1.53
CA CYS A 45 -4.94 -14.02 0.10
C CYS A 45 -5.66 -15.34 -0.21
N SER A 46 -5.38 -16.40 0.56
CA SER A 46 -6.06 -17.69 0.40
C SER A 46 -7.56 -17.65 0.69
N LYS A 47 -8.02 -16.67 1.48
CA LYS A 47 -9.43 -16.53 1.90
C LYS A 47 -10.19 -15.45 1.12
N GLY A 48 -9.55 -14.77 0.15
CA GLY A 48 -10.15 -13.65 -0.57
C GLY A 48 -10.49 -12.46 0.33
N LEU A 49 -9.77 -12.29 1.45
CA LEU A 49 -9.99 -11.19 2.39
C LEU A 49 -9.20 -9.95 1.93
N TYR A 50 -9.64 -8.76 2.35
CA TYR A 50 -8.91 -7.51 2.10
C TYR A 50 -7.41 -7.67 2.45
N PRO A 51 -6.47 -7.21 1.60
CA PRO A 51 -6.67 -6.47 0.35
C PRO A 51 -6.84 -7.33 -0.92
N PHE A 52 -7.00 -8.65 -0.78
CA PHE A 52 -6.92 -9.62 -1.88
C PHE A 52 -8.25 -9.94 -2.56
N HIS A 53 -9.42 -9.66 -1.99
CA HIS A 53 -10.76 -9.77 -2.62
C HIS A 53 -10.85 -10.81 -3.77
N ASP A 54 -10.83 -10.34 -5.03
CA ASP A 54 -10.96 -11.13 -6.26
C ASP A 54 -9.69 -11.89 -6.70
N GLY A 55 -8.63 -11.82 -5.92
CA GLY A 55 -7.32 -12.39 -6.22
C GLY A 55 -7.23 -13.87 -5.87
N SER A 56 -6.34 -14.61 -6.55
CA SER A 56 -6.08 -16.01 -6.27
C SER A 56 -4.69 -16.22 -5.69
N LEU A 57 -4.57 -17.11 -4.70
CA LEU A 57 -3.29 -17.50 -4.12
C LEU A 57 -2.27 -17.96 -5.18
N GLU A 58 -2.73 -18.66 -6.23
CA GLU A 58 -1.86 -19.16 -7.30
C GLU A 58 -1.26 -18.04 -8.17
N ASP A 59 -1.93 -16.88 -8.26
CA ASP A 59 -1.39 -15.73 -8.99
C ASP A 59 -0.28 -15.05 -8.18
N PHE A 60 -0.42 -15.01 -6.85
CA PHE A 60 0.49 -14.30 -5.95
C PHE A 60 1.71 -15.13 -5.53
N LYS A 61 1.56 -16.44 -5.31
CA LYS A 61 2.65 -17.36 -4.95
C LYS A 61 3.94 -17.16 -5.78
N PRO A 62 3.90 -17.17 -7.13
CA PRO A 62 5.12 -17.00 -7.92
C PRO A 62 5.73 -15.60 -7.76
N ILE A 63 4.90 -14.56 -7.62
CA ILE A 63 5.37 -13.18 -7.45
C ILE A 63 6.11 -13.04 -6.11
N PHE A 64 5.49 -13.46 -5.00
CA PHE A 64 6.13 -13.36 -3.69
C PHE A 64 7.37 -14.23 -3.57
N ARG A 65 7.36 -15.43 -4.18
CA ARG A 65 8.56 -16.25 -4.25
C ARG A 65 9.72 -15.51 -4.93
N GLU A 66 9.49 -14.90 -6.09
CA GLU A 66 10.53 -14.15 -6.79
C GLU A 66 11.03 -12.94 -5.99
N LEU A 67 10.11 -12.20 -5.34
CA LEU A 67 10.48 -11.08 -4.46
C LEU A 67 11.35 -11.53 -3.28
N ILE A 68 11.03 -12.67 -2.67
CA ILE A 68 11.78 -13.26 -1.56
C ILE A 68 13.17 -13.74 -2.02
N ASP A 69 13.24 -14.37 -3.19
CA ASP A 69 14.48 -14.88 -3.78
C ASP A 69 15.44 -13.72 -4.13
N LEU A 70 14.90 -12.62 -4.68
CA LEU A 70 15.66 -11.41 -5.03
C LEU A 70 15.86 -10.43 -3.87
N LYS A 71 15.31 -10.71 -2.69
CA LYS A 71 15.38 -9.85 -1.49
C LYS A 71 14.85 -8.43 -1.72
N ILE A 72 13.82 -8.30 -2.56
CA ILE A 72 13.13 -7.03 -2.81
C ILE A 72 12.13 -6.78 -1.67
N ASN A 73 12.56 -6.00 -0.67
CA ASN A 73 11.77 -5.74 0.55
C ASN A 73 11.11 -4.35 0.57
N ASP A 74 11.46 -3.46 -0.37
CA ASP A 74 10.84 -2.14 -0.49
C ASP A 74 9.57 -2.21 -1.35
N GLY A 75 8.41 -2.28 -0.69
CA GLY A 75 7.09 -2.28 -1.35
C GLY A 75 6.71 -0.97 -2.06
N THR A 76 7.55 0.07 -1.97
CA THR A 76 7.40 1.33 -2.72
C THR A 76 8.36 1.46 -3.89
N SER A 77 9.25 0.48 -4.08
CA SER A 77 10.22 0.47 -5.18
C SER A 77 9.57 0.12 -6.52
N GLU A 78 10.15 0.62 -7.59
CA GLU A 78 9.77 0.23 -8.95
C GLU A 78 10.00 -1.27 -9.18
N GLU A 79 11.11 -1.82 -8.67
CA GLU A 79 11.44 -3.24 -8.78
C GLU A 79 10.34 -4.13 -8.20
N TYR A 80 9.79 -3.76 -7.04
CA TYR A 80 8.65 -4.46 -6.44
C TYR A 80 7.45 -4.46 -7.38
N THR A 81 7.02 -3.29 -7.86
CA THR A 81 5.85 -3.15 -8.75
C THR A 81 6.04 -3.93 -10.06
N GLN A 82 7.24 -3.93 -10.63
CA GLN A 82 7.55 -4.63 -11.88
C GLN A 82 7.32 -6.15 -11.78
N LYS A 83 7.50 -6.77 -10.60
CA LYS A 83 7.26 -8.22 -10.43
C LYS A 83 5.81 -8.66 -10.56
N PHE A 84 4.86 -7.73 -10.42
CA PHE A 84 3.43 -8.04 -10.55
C PHE A 84 2.93 -7.95 -12.00
N LEU A 85 3.61 -7.18 -12.86
CA LEU A 85 3.15 -6.89 -14.22
C LEU A 85 3.03 -8.15 -15.09
N PRO A 86 4.00 -9.10 -15.11
CA PRO A 86 3.90 -10.28 -15.96
C PRO A 86 2.66 -11.13 -15.66
N THR A 87 2.33 -11.32 -14.38
CA THR A 87 1.14 -12.07 -13.97
C THR A 87 -0.14 -11.34 -14.36
N ALA A 88 -0.20 -10.03 -14.15
CA ALA A 88 -1.36 -9.23 -14.54
C ALA A 88 -1.60 -9.29 -16.06
N THR A 89 -0.57 -9.05 -16.87
CA THR A 89 -0.67 -9.13 -18.34
C THR A 89 -1.03 -10.54 -18.82
N ALA A 90 -0.54 -11.59 -18.17
CA ALA A 90 -0.90 -12.96 -18.52
C ALA A 90 -2.38 -13.27 -18.21
N LEU A 91 -2.93 -12.71 -17.14
CA LEU A 91 -4.36 -12.83 -16.81
C LEU A 91 -5.23 -12.05 -17.81
N GLU A 92 -4.83 -10.83 -18.16
CA GLU A 92 -5.50 -10.00 -19.17
C GLU A 92 -5.53 -10.71 -20.54
N ALA A 93 -4.39 -11.25 -21.00
CA ALA A 93 -4.31 -11.95 -22.27
C ALA A 93 -5.22 -13.20 -22.32
N LYS A 94 -5.37 -13.91 -21.19
CA LYS A 94 -6.32 -15.03 -21.06
C LYS A 94 -7.77 -14.53 -21.11
N GLY A 95 -8.07 -13.41 -20.44
CA GLY A 95 -9.38 -12.75 -20.49
C GLY A 95 -9.74 -12.35 -21.92
N ASP A 96 -8.81 -11.71 -22.65
CA ASP A 96 -8.99 -11.31 -24.04
C ASP A 96 -9.27 -12.50 -24.96
N ALA A 97 -8.60 -13.63 -24.72
CA ALA A 97 -8.83 -14.85 -25.47
C ALA A 97 -10.25 -15.39 -25.28
N LEU A 98 -10.77 -15.36 -24.05
CA LEU A 98 -12.14 -15.79 -23.76
C LEU A 98 -13.19 -14.80 -24.29
N MET A 99 -12.90 -13.50 -24.26
CA MET A 99 -13.80 -12.49 -24.84
C MET A 99 -14.02 -12.69 -26.35
N ARG A 100 -13.03 -13.23 -27.06
CA ARG A 100 -13.14 -13.55 -28.50
C ARG A 100 -14.11 -14.69 -28.82
N ALA A 101 -14.38 -15.60 -27.88
CA ALA A 101 -15.30 -16.72 -28.10
C ALA A 101 -16.78 -16.29 -28.17
N ALA A 102 -17.11 -15.07 -27.72
CA ALA A 102 -18.41 -14.41 -27.82
C ALA A 102 -19.63 -15.12 -27.18
N ASP A 103 -19.43 -16.24 -26.48
CA ASP A 103 -20.47 -16.90 -25.68
C ASP A 103 -20.56 -16.33 -24.25
N LYS A 104 -21.70 -16.56 -23.58
CA LYS A 104 -21.97 -16.00 -22.25
C LYS A 104 -21.02 -16.56 -21.18
N GLU A 105 -20.73 -17.86 -21.23
CA GLU A 105 -19.91 -18.54 -20.22
C GLU A 105 -18.45 -18.05 -20.30
N SER A 106 -17.90 -17.90 -21.51
CA SER A 106 -16.57 -17.33 -21.72
C SER A 106 -16.47 -15.88 -21.27
N ARG A 107 -17.54 -15.08 -21.41
CA ARG A 107 -17.57 -13.70 -20.89
C ARG A 107 -17.52 -13.66 -19.36
N GLU A 108 -18.24 -14.54 -18.67
CA GLU A 108 -18.21 -14.63 -17.21
C GLU A 108 -16.81 -15.00 -16.73
N LYS A 109 -16.19 -16.02 -17.34
CA LYS A 109 -14.79 -16.42 -17.04
C LYS A 109 -13.78 -15.33 -17.38
N ALA A 110 -13.99 -14.56 -18.46
CA ALA A 110 -13.14 -13.42 -18.79
C ALA A 110 -13.21 -12.34 -17.71
N ASN A 111 -14.40 -12.02 -17.20
CA ASN A 111 -14.60 -11.07 -16.12
C ASN A 111 -13.81 -11.48 -14.86
N GLU A 112 -13.91 -12.75 -14.46
CA GLU A 112 -13.13 -13.29 -13.33
C GLU A 112 -11.62 -13.09 -13.52
N LEU A 113 -11.10 -13.30 -14.73
CA LEU A 113 -9.68 -13.09 -15.03
C LEU A 113 -9.29 -11.61 -14.97
N TYR A 114 -10.12 -10.71 -15.47
CA TYR A 114 -9.85 -9.27 -15.39
C TYR A 114 -9.90 -8.76 -13.94
N LEU A 115 -10.83 -9.24 -13.12
CA LEU A 115 -10.89 -8.89 -11.70
C LEU A 115 -9.66 -9.39 -10.94
N ARG A 116 -9.18 -10.60 -11.26
CA ARG A 116 -7.90 -11.12 -10.74
C ARG A 116 -6.72 -10.25 -11.17
N ALA A 117 -6.64 -9.86 -12.45
CA ALA A 117 -5.58 -8.98 -12.95
C ALA A 117 -5.59 -7.62 -12.24
N ALA A 118 -6.77 -7.02 -12.10
CA ALA A 118 -6.96 -5.77 -11.36
C ALA A 118 -6.53 -5.91 -9.89
N CYS A 119 -6.80 -7.06 -9.27
CA CYS A 119 -6.34 -7.36 -7.92
C CYS A 119 -4.82 -7.39 -7.82
N VAL A 120 -4.14 -8.09 -8.74
CA VAL A 120 -2.68 -8.15 -8.81
C VAL A 120 -2.08 -6.74 -8.92
N LEU A 121 -2.60 -5.91 -9.82
CA LEU A 121 -2.14 -4.52 -10.01
C LEU A 121 -2.40 -3.63 -8.77
N ARG A 122 -3.48 -3.88 -8.03
CA ARG A 122 -3.76 -3.19 -6.76
C ARG A 122 -2.67 -3.48 -5.73
N ILE A 123 -2.32 -4.74 -5.55
CA ILE A 123 -1.30 -5.19 -4.58
C ILE A 123 0.09 -4.70 -4.99
N ALA A 124 0.36 -4.60 -6.29
CA ALA A 124 1.61 -4.06 -6.84
C ALA A 124 1.93 -2.62 -6.37
N ARG A 125 0.92 -1.89 -5.88
CA ARG A 125 1.03 -0.52 -5.38
C ARG A 125 0.87 -0.40 -3.86
N PHE A 126 0.77 -1.50 -3.13
CA PHE A 126 0.58 -1.47 -1.68
C PHE A 126 1.94 -1.28 -0.96
N PRO A 127 2.08 -0.30 -0.05
CA PRO A 127 1.04 0.58 0.49
C PRO A 127 0.69 1.79 -0.41
N TYR A 128 -0.61 2.03 -0.60
CA TYR A 128 -1.16 3.04 -1.52
C TYR A 128 -0.77 4.50 -1.20
N VAL A 129 -0.34 4.77 0.03
CA VAL A 129 -0.17 6.13 0.57
C VAL A 129 1.13 6.79 0.11
N PHE A 130 2.11 6.01 -0.36
CA PHE A 130 3.45 6.50 -0.73
C PHE A 130 4.02 5.93 -2.03
N SER A 131 3.26 5.11 -2.79
CA SER A 131 3.73 4.39 -3.98
C SER A 131 3.76 5.22 -5.27
N PHE A 132 3.99 6.53 -5.19
CA PHE A 132 4.28 7.33 -6.39
C PHE A 132 5.74 7.11 -6.80
N ALA A 133 6.00 6.98 -8.10
CA ALA A 133 7.37 7.02 -8.61
C ALA A 133 8.03 8.32 -8.10
N ARG A 134 9.17 8.19 -7.41
CA ARG A 134 9.93 9.34 -6.90
C ARG A 134 10.24 10.26 -8.10
N HIS A 135 9.75 11.50 -8.04
CA HIS A 135 10.00 12.46 -9.11
C HIS A 135 11.51 12.77 -9.17
N PRO A 136 12.18 12.70 -10.34
CA PRO A 136 13.65 12.85 -10.42
C PRO A 136 14.19 14.16 -9.81
N LYS A 137 13.37 15.22 -9.88
CA LYS A 137 13.70 16.54 -9.34
C LYS A 137 13.54 16.67 -7.83
N TYR A 138 12.75 15.81 -7.19
CA TYR A 138 12.42 15.88 -5.76
C TYR A 138 12.39 14.47 -5.15
N PRO A 139 13.57 13.85 -4.95
CA PRO A 139 13.67 12.47 -4.46
C PRO A 139 13.18 12.28 -3.01
N GLU A 140 13.06 13.36 -2.23
CA GLU A 140 12.67 13.37 -0.82
C GLU A 140 11.50 14.32 -0.53
N ALA A 141 10.45 14.36 -1.34
CA ALA A 141 9.29 15.18 -1.03
C ALA A 141 8.64 14.73 0.31
N LYS A 142 9.14 15.28 1.42
CA LYS A 142 8.53 15.19 2.74
C LYS A 142 7.22 15.95 2.64
N LEU A 143 6.12 15.24 2.83
CA LEU A 143 4.81 15.83 3.10
C LEU A 143 4.84 16.46 4.51
N SER A 144 5.65 17.48 4.71
CA SER A 144 5.41 18.50 5.74
C SER A 144 4.90 19.72 4.99
N GLY A 145 3.58 19.90 4.99
CA GLY A 145 2.92 21.09 4.43
C GLY A 145 3.20 22.35 5.26
N VAL A 146 4.47 22.68 5.46
CA VAL A 146 4.94 23.97 5.97
C VAL A 146 6.24 24.26 5.22
N ASP A 147 6.16 25.10 4.20
CA ASP A 147 7.33 25.74 3.63
C ASP A 147 7.81 26.81 4.64
N PRO A 148 9.02 26.71 5.22
CA PRO A 148 9.50 27.68 6.20
C PRO A 148 9.82 29.05 5.59
N THR A 149 9.71 29.20 4.26
CA THR A 149 10.16 30.41 3.56
C THR A 149 9.03 31.36 3.14
N GLU A 150 7.75 30.98 3.30
CA GLU A 150 6.62 31.89 3.11
C GLU A 150 6.27 32.63 4.43
N GLY A 151 7.22 33.40 4.93
CA GLY A 151 7.04 34.35 6.04
C GLY A 151 7.63 35.72 5.73
N GLY A 152 7.75 36.07 4.46
CA GLY A 152 8.35 37.32 3.99
C GLY A 152 7.37 38.17 3.18
N LEU A 153 7.39 39.47 3.49
CA LEU A 153 6.75 40.63 2.84
C LEU A 153 5.35 40.95 3.39
N HIS A 154 4.99 42.17 3.79
CA HIS A 154 5.51 43.49 3.43
C HIS A 154 5.03 44.57 4.43
N GLU A 155 5.78 45.65 4.57
CA GLU A 155 5.49 46.83 5.39
C GLU A 155 4.25 47.62 4.92
N GLY A 156 3.65 48.37 5.86
CA GLY A 156 3.13 49.71 5.59
C GLY A 156 1.62 49.88 5.44
N ARG A 157 0.95 50.34 6.50
CA ARG A 157 0.45 51.72 6.60
C ARG A 157 0.10 52.08 8.04
#